data_AF-A0ABD3HAH9-F1
#
_entry.id   AF-A0ABD3HAH9-F1
#
_cell.length_a   1.000
_cell.length_b   1.000
_cell.length_c   1.000
_cell.angle_alpha   90.00
_cell.angle_beta   90.00
_cell.angle_gamma   90.00
#
_symmetry.space_group_name_H-M   'P 1'
#
loop_
_entity.id
_entity.type
_entity.pdbx_description
1 polymer ?
#
loop_
_entity_poly.entity_id
_entity_poly.type
_entity_poly.pdbx_seq_one_letter_code
_entity_poly.pdbx_strand_id
1 'polypeptide(L)'
;MTWHKEHRSDDGVMRLVVDSHAVRHVEQTWPEFGRDPRHLRFGLASDGVSPYGVKSLSHSTWPVVLTNYNVPPWLASKKGFLLLSLFRDLRKSRTSTFISSLWLRNFSNYGLEWMMSMMVVRNELDGIGHIPIERARLKRWSILHRLPYWKDLLIQHLLDPMHIEANVTKSLIKRIFGEKDGKPARRACEEFGVHPEAWIQVSDGGIESLPSAPWILTTEERKICRQRISDIRFPTSFGSCLREAFEKDGAKWHAALKSHDYHILLQYVLPIVLQGLGSQDLRDAIYDLSALMRWVCSKTVRTTDIDEKELFAITTLCKLERTLPPDYFDSQIHVLVHLVREVSLLWTSSRQMDDLARTYVVEEDHSGSILYETSCVRRSFNPKP
;
A
#
# COMPACT_ATOMS: atom_id res chain seq x y z
N MET A 1 -8.14 -22.33 -19.17
CA MET A 1 -8.59 -21.05 -18.56
C MET A 1 -9.88 -21.26 -17.77
N THR A 2 -9.93 -22.28 -16.91
CA THR A 2 -11.10 -22.65 -16.08
C THR A 2 -10.70 -22.93 -14.64
N TRP A 3 -9.46 -22.60 -14.28
CA TRP A 3 -8.83 -23.01 -13.02
C TRP A 3 -9.68 -22.64 -11.79
N HIS A 4 -10.26 -21.44 -11.81
CA HIS A 4 -11.10 -20.92 -10.73
C HIS A 4 -12.36 -21.75 -10.45
N LYS A 5 -12.89 -22.50 -11.43
CA LYS A 5 -14.08 -23.34 -11.23
C LYS A 5 -13.74 -24.69 -10.64
N GLU A 6 -12.57 -25.22 -10.99
CA GLU A 6 -12.14 -26.57 -10.64
C GLU A 6 -11.41 -26.65 -9.28
N HIS A 7 -10.95 -25.53 -8.73
CA HIS A 7 -10.06 -25.50 -7.56
C HIS A 7 -10.64 -24.79 -6.33
N ARG A 8 -11.98 -24.81 -6.19
CA ARG A 8 -12.65 -24.31 -4.97
C ARG A 8 -12.12 -25.02 -3.74
N SER A 9 -11.96 -24.27 -2.65
CA SER A 9 -11.49 -24.83 -1.40
C SER A 9 -12.56 -25.64 -0.68
N ASP A 10 -12.16 -26.84 -0.27
CA ASP A 10 -12.85 -27.75 0.65
C ASP A 10 -12.09 -27.90 1.98
N ASP A 11 -10.89 -27.32 2.09
CA ASP A 11 -9.97 -27.46 3.24
C ASP A 11 -10.07 -26.29 4.25
N GLY A 12 -10.98 -25.34 4.01
CA GLY A 12 -11.17 -24.15 4.85
C GLY A 12 -10.10 -23.06 4.65
N VAL A 13 -9.17 -23.23 3.71
CA VAL A 13 -8.18 -22.22 3.32
C VAL A 13 -8.68 -21.45 2.11
N MET A 14 -8.75 -20.13 2.23
CA MET A 14 -9.22 -19.25 1.17
C MET A 14 -8.20 -19.16 0.03
N ARG A 15 -8.64 -19.36 -1.22
CA ARG A 15 -7.81 -19.22 -2.42
C ARG A 15 -8.24 -18.02 -3.26
N LEU A 16 -7.24 -17.33 -3.81
CA LEU A 16 -7.41 -16.09 -4.57
C LEU A 16 -8.45 -16.23 -5.68
N VAL A 17 -9.38 -15.28 -5.71
CA VAL A 17 -10.48 -15.16 -6.69
C VAL A 17 -11.51 -16.29 -6.58
N VAL A 18 -11.09 -17.52 -6.28
CA VAL A 18 -11.95 -18.70 -6.27
C VAL A 18 -12.92 -18.72 -5.10
N ASP A 19 -12.42 -18.46 -3.89
CA ASP A 19 -13.22 -18.57 -2.66
C ASP A 19 -13.70 -17.20 -2.15
N SER A 20 -13.41 -16.14 -2.91
CA SER A 20 -13.74 -14.77 -2.53
C SER A 20 -15.24 -14.49 -2.52
N HIS A 21 -15.70 -13.78 -1.48
CA HIS A 21 -17.09 -13.36 -1.37
C HIS A 21 -17.47 -12.39 -2.51
N ALA A 22 -16.53 -11.54 -2.93
CA ALA A 22 -16.74 -10.62 -4.06
C ALA A 22 -17.00 -11.36 -5.38
N VAL A 23 -16.27 -12.44 -5.67
CA VAL A 23 -16.50 -13.21 -6.91
C VAL A 23 -17.81 -13.99 -6.83
N ARG A 24 -18.14 -14.57 -5.68
CA ARG A 24 -19.45 -15.22 -5.48
C ARG A 24 -20.61 -14.25 -5.68
N HIS A 25 -20.47 -13.02 -5.17
CA HIS A 25 -21.47 -11.97 -5.36
C HIS A 25 -21.66 -11.65 -6.85
N VAL A 26 -20.57 -11.46 -7.61
CA VAL A 26 -20.66 -11.21 -9.06
C VAL A 26 -21.34 -12.38 -9.79
N GLU A 27 -21.00 -13.63 -9.46
CA GLU A 27 -21.63 -14.82 -10.06
C GLU A 27 -23.13 -14.92 -9.75
N GLN A 28 -23.58 -14.41 -8.60
CA GLN A 28 -24.99 -14.36 -8.22
C GLN A 28 -25.74 -13.21 -8.88
N THR A 29 -25.12 -12.04 -8.97
CA THR A 29 -25.70 -10.85 -9.60
C THR A 29 -25.78 -10.99 -11.12
N TRP A 30 -24.82 -11.70 -11.72
CA TRP A 30 -24.71 -11.95 -13.17
C TRP A 30 -24.63 -13.47 -13.46
N PRO A 31 -25.75 -14.21 -13.38
CA PRO A 31 -25.76 -15.68 -13.51
C PRO A 31 -25.30 -16.18 -14.88
N GLU A 32 -25.56 -15.43 -15.96
CA GLU A 32 -25.08 -15.76 -17.30
C GLU A 32 -23.56 -15.69 -17.37
N PHE A 33 -22.93 -14.75 -16.65
CA PHE A 33 -21.48 -14.69 -16.50
C PHE A 33 -20.95 -15.90 -15.71
N GLY A 34 -21.56 -16.24 -14.57
CA GLY A 34 -21.17 -17.38 -13.75
C GLY A 34 -21.31 -18.74 -14.43
N ARG A 35 -22.23 -18.86 -15.40
CA ARG A 35 -22.54 -20.12 -16.09
C ARG A 35 -21.38 -20.65 -16.94
N ASP A 36 -20.71 -19.79 -17.71
CA ASP A 36 -19.56 -20.19 -18.54
C ASP A 36 -18.23 -19.95 -17.79
N PRO A 37 -17.49 -21.01 -17.39
CA PRO A 37 -16.19 -20.86 -16.75
C PRO A 37 -15.09 -20.26 -17.63
N ARG A 38 -15.34 -20.10 -18.92
CA ARG A 38 -14.37 -19.49 -19.85
C ARG A 38 -14.45 -17.96 -19.85
N HIS A 39 -15.48 -17.37 -19.22
CA HIS A 39 -15.53 -15.93 -19.04
C HIS A 39 -14.34 -15.44 -18.23
N LEU A 40 -13.64 -14.45 -18.77
CA LEU A 40 -12.38 -13.94 -18.24
C LEU A 40 -12.63 -13.08 -17.00
N ARG A 41 -11.89 -13.36 -15.94
CA ARG A 41 -11.82 -12.59 -14.71
C ARG A 41 -10.47 -11.90 -14.69
N PHE A 42 -10.49 -10.58 -14.57
CA PHE A 42 -9.27 -9.77 -14.56
C PHE A 42 -9.14 -8.98 -13.27
N GLY A 43 -7.91 -8.91 -12.76
CA GLY A 43 -7.48 -7.93 -11.78
C GLY A 43 -6.75 -6.80 -12.49
N LEU A 44 -7.04 -5.55 -12.11
CA LEU A 44 -6.38 -4.37 -12.64
C LEU A 44 -5.63 -3.68 -11.51
N ALA A 45 -4.32 -3.49 -11.71
CA ALA A 45 -3.47 -2.71 -10.82
C ALA A 45 -2.90 -1.51 -11.58
N SER A 46 -2.82 -0.35 -10.94
CA SER A 46 -2.20 0.84 -11.51
C SER A 46 -1.46 1.60 -10.43
N ASP A 47 -0.21 1.97 -10.69
CA ASP A 47 0.59 2.80 -9.79
C ASP A 47 0.54 4.28 -10.21
N GLY A 48 0.59 5.17 -9.22
CA GLY A 48 0.75 6.61 -9.41
C GLY A 48 -0.54 7.42 -9.64
N VAL A 49 -1.73 6.81 -9.68
CA VAL A 49 -2.98 7.53 -9.96
C VAL A 49 -3.26 8.59 -8.88
N SER A 50 -3.19 9.86 -9.26
CA SER A 50 -3.56 11.00 -8.39
C SER A 50 -4.92 11.59 -8.82
N PRO A 51 -6.05 11.12 -8.25
CA PRO A 51 -7.39 11.57 -8.66
C PRO A 51 -7.66 13.04 -8.32
N TYR A 52 -6.89 13.61 -7.37
CA TYR A 52 -7.01 14.99 -6.91
C TYR A 52 -6.09 15.98 -7.63
N GLY A 53 -5.18 15.49 -8.51
CA GLY A 53 -4.29 16.35 -9.30
C GLY A 53 -3.32 17.20 -8.47
N VAL A 54 -2.95 16.72 -7.27
CA VAL A 54 -2.15 17.49 -6.29
C VAL A 54 -0.71 17.68 -6.77
N LYS A 55 -0.25 16.89 -7.74
CA LYS A 55 1.06 17.06 -8.39
C LYS A 55 0.90 17.59 -9.82
N SER A 56 1.46 18.79 -10.04
CA SER A 56 1.54 19.51 -11.31
C SER A 56 2.49 18.82 -12.31
N LEU A 57 2.10 17.68 -12.87
CA LEU A 57 2.74 17.18 -14.08
C LEU A 57 1.89 17.61 -15.28
N SER A 58 2.52 18.15 -16.34
CA SER A 58 1.86 18.56 -17.59
C SER A 58 1.32 17.36 -18.39
N HIS A 59 1.88 16.18 -18.12
CA HIS A 59 1.51 14.89 -18.67
C HIS A 59 1.73 13.80 -17.61
N SER A 60 0.83 12.83 -17.52
CA SER A 60 1.06 11.65 -16.69
C SER A 60 0.73 10.39 -17.48
N THR A 61 1.70 9.50 -17.60
CA THR A 61 1.50 8.15 -18.15
C THR A 61 1.59 7.17 -16.99
N TRP A 62 0.57 6.35 -16.80
CA TRP A 62 0.50 5.38 -15.70
C TRP A 62 0.61 3.96 -16.26
N PRO A 63 1.49 3.11 -15.69
CA PRO A 63 1.45 1.70 -15.99
C PRO A 63 0.18 1.09 -15.40
N VAL A 64 -0.56 0.37 -16.23
CA VAL A 64 -1.71 -0.44 -15.83
C VAL A 64 -1.35 -1.89 -16.10
N VAL A 65 -1.38 -2.71 -15.06
CA VAL A 65 -1.11 -4.13 -15.15
C VAL A 65 -2.43 -4.88 -15.01
N LEU A 66 -2.73 -5.70 -16.00
CA LEU A 66 -3.90 -6.57 -16.01
C LEU A 66 -3.45 -8.02 -15.78
N THR A 67 -4.05 -8.66 -14.79
CA THR A 67 -3.76 -10.04 -14.39
C THR A 67 -4.98 -10.91 -14.65
N ASN A 68 -4.78 -12.02 -15.38
CA ASN A 68 -5.85 -12.98 -15.66
C ASN A 68 -6.00 -13.98 -14.51
N TYR A 69 -7.17 -14.02 -13.87
CA TYR A 69 -7.46 -14.92 -12.76
C TYR A 69 -8.09 -16.26 -13.19
N ASN A 70 -8.21 -16.53 -14.49
CA ASN A 70 -8.64 -17.83 -15.01
C ASN A 70 -7.50 -18.86 -15.09
N VAL A 71 -6.27 -18.44 -14.79
CA VAL A 71 -5.09 -19.28 -14.69
C VAL A 71 -4.65 -19.42 -13.22
N PRO A 72 -3.85 -20.42 -12.86
CA PRO A 72 -3.41 -20.60 -11.49
C PRO A 72 -2.65 -19.37 -10.94
N PRO A 73 -2.76 -19.03 -9.64
CA PRO A 73 -2.16 -17.82 -9.06
C PRO A 73 -0.64 -17.74 -9.26
N TRP A 74 0.07 -18.86 -9.15
CA TRP A 74 1.52 -18.93 -9.38
C TRP A 74 1.94 -18.73 -10.84
N LEU A 75 0.99 -18.82 -11.77
CA LEU A 75 1.19 -18.54 -13.19
C LEU A 75 0.76 -17.11 -13.53
N ALA A 76 -0.33 -16.65 -12.92
CA ALA A 76 -0.91 -15.32 -13.13
C ALA A 76 0.08 -14.18 -12.87
N SER A 77 0.95 -14.33 -11.87
CA SER A 77 1.97 -13.31 -11.53
C SER A 77 3.26 -13.39 -12.36
N LYS A 78 3.38 -14.36 -13.30
CA LYS A 78 4.58 -14.47 -14.14
C LYS A 78 4.49 -13.49 -15.32
N LYS A 79 5.64 -12.92 -15.71
CA LYS A 79 5.78 -11.95 -16.82
C LYS A 79 4.98 -12.29 -18.08
N GLY A 80 4.99 -13.56 -18.52
CA GLY A 80 4.28 -14.00 -19.73
C GLY A 80 2.75 -13.99 -19.64
N PHE A 81 2.19 -13.82 -18.44
CA PHE A 81 0.75 -13.81 -18.16
C PHE A 81 0.26 -12.43 -17.69
N LEU A 82 1.17 -11.47 -17.53
CA LEU A 82 0.86 -10.08 -17.21
C LEU A 82 0.63 -9.31 -18.49
N LEU A 83 -0.49 -8.61 -18.56
CA LEU A 83 -0.82 -7.73 -19.66
C LEU A 83 -0.55 -6.29 -19.22
N LEU A 84 0.59 -5.74 -19.67
CA LEU A 84 0.94 -4.35 -19.42
C LEU A 84 0.27 -3.44 -20.45
N SER A 85 -0.43 -2.43 -19.97
CA SER A 85 -1.03 -1.36 -20.74
C SER A 85 -0.57 0.00 -20.18
N LEU A 86 -0.56 1.04 -21.01
CA LEU A 86 -0.20 2.39 -20.58
C LEU A 86 -1.42 3.28 -20.63
N PHE A 87 -1.74 3.90 -19.49
CA PHE A 87 -2.75 4.93 -19.39
C PHE A 87 -2.12 6.29 -19.67
N ARG A 88 -2.66 7.08 -20.60
CA ARG A 88 -2.11 8.39 -20.96
C ARG A 88 -3.09 9.52 -20.64
N ASP A 89 -2.68 10.51 -19.84
CA ASP A 89 -3.43 11.77 -19.66
C ASP A 89 -3.34 12.61 -20.94
N LEU A 90 -4.42 12.62 -21.76
CA LEU A 90 -4.53 13.41 -22.98
C LEU A 90 -4.65 14.90 -22.67
N ARG A 91 -3.52 15.55 -22.39
CA ARG A 91 -3.36 16.99 -22.64
C ARG A 91 -2.78 17.18 -24.05
N LYS A 92 -3.45 18.04 -24.82
CA LYS A 92 -3.19 18.41 -26.23
C LYS A 92 -1.71 18.32 -26.62
N SER A 93 -1.31 17.36 -27.46
CA SER A 93 -0.19 17.56 -28.38
C SER A 93 -0.37 16.75 -29.67
N ARG A 94 0.02 17.37 -30.80
CA ARG A 94 -0.20 16.94 -32.19
C ARG A 94 0.73 15.80 -32.67
N THR A 95 1.45 15.11 -31.80
CA THR A 95 2.39 14.03 -32.18
C THR A 95 1.79 12.63 -32.06
N SER A 96 0.48 12.50 -32.31
CA SER A 96 -0.32 11.30 -32.02
C SER A 96 -0.08 10.07 -32.92
N THR A 97 0.78 10.14 -33.95
CA THR A 97 0.72 9.14 -35.04
C THR A 97 1.79 8.05 -34.98
N PHE A 98 2.82 8.16 -34.13
CA PHE A 98 3.99 7.27 -34.24
C PHE A 98 4.00 6.07 -33.26
N ILE A 99 3.24 6.11 -32.16
CA ILE A 99 3.24 5.02 -31.16
C ILE A 99 2.06 4.06 -31.31
N SER A 100 0.95 4.49 -31.94
CA SER A 100 -0.20 3.62 -32.22
C SER A 100 0.13 2.50 -33.21
N SER A 101 1.00 2.75 -34.18
CA SER A 101 1.31 1.80 -35.27
C SER A 101 2.20 0.63 -34.86
N LEU A 102 3.02 0.77 -33.80
CA LEU A 102 3.95 -0.29 -33.37
C LEU A 102 3.30 -1.32 -32.43
N TRP A 103 2.23 -0.95 -31.73
CA TRP A 103 1.57 -1.79 -30.71
C TRP A 103 0.33 -2.55 -31.19
N LEU A 104 -0.34 -2.06 -32.25
CA LEU A 104 -1.51 -2.74 -32.83
C LEU A 104 -1.18 -4.09 -33.50
N ARG A 105 0.11 -4.40 -33.75
CA ARG A 105 0.51 -5.64 -34.44
C ARG A 105 0.40 -6.93 -33.61
N ASN A 106 0.31 -6.87 -32.29
CA ASN A 106 0.31 -8.08 -31.44
C ASN A 106 -1.04 -8.42 -30.78
N PHE A 107 -2.08 -7.60 -30.92
CA PHE A 107 -3.33 -7.78 -30.15
C PHE A 107 -4.64 -7.50 -30.92
N SER A 108 -4.64 -7.66 -32.25
CA SER A 108 -5.81 -7.36 -33.10
C SER A 108 -7.05 -8.25 -32.89
N ASN A 109 -6.98 -9.33 -32.10
CA ASN A 109 -8.02 -10.37 -32.12
C ASN A 109 -8.85 -10.55 -30.84
N TYR A 110 -8.66 -9.75 -29.78
CA TYR A 110 -9.36 -9.97 -28.50
C TYR A 110 -10.19 -8.79 -27.96
N GLY A 111 -10.57 -7.81 -28.78
CA GLY A 111 -11.42 -6.70 -28.34
C GLY A 111 -10.76 -5.73 -27.34
N LEU A 112 -9.46 -5.89 -27.07
CA LEU A 112 -8.67 -5.04 -26.17
C LEU A 112 -8.38 -3.66 -26.74
N GLU A 113 -8.50 -3.47 -28.07
CA GLU A 113 -8.37 -2.16 -28.71
C GLU A 113 -9.43 -1.16 -28.19
N TRP A 114 -10.63 -1.63 -27.87
CA TRP A 114 -11.70 -0.79 -27.32
C TRP A 114 -11.40 -0.35 -25.88
N MET A 115 -10.94 -1.28 -25.03
CA MET A 115 -10.58 -1.02 -23.64
C MET A 115 -9.41 -0.04 -23.51
N MET A 116 -8.41 -0.13 -24.40
CA MET A 116 -7.26 0.78 -24.47
C MET A 116 -7.65 2.20 -24.90
N SER A 117 -8.63 2.35 -25.81
CA SER A 117 -9.10 3.66 -26.29
C SER A 117 -9.89 4.46 -25.23
N MET A 118 -10.36 3.78 -24.19
CA MET A 118 -11.37 4.28 -23.27
C MET A 118 -10.82 4.85 -21.96
N MET A 119 -9.55 4.63 -21.61
CA MET A 119 -9.15 4.83 -20.22
C MET A 119 -9.14 6.31 -19.73
N VAL A 120 -9.25 7.34 -20.57
CA VAL A 120 -9.51 8.73 -20.14
C VAL A 120 -10.71 9.32 -20.85
N VAL A 121 -11.72 9.78 -20.08
CA VAL A 121 -12.70 10.74 -20.59
C VAL A 121 -12.63 11.99 -19.72
N ARG A 122 -12.31 13.12 -20.35
CA ARG A 122 -12.57 14.44 -19.77
C ARG A 122 -14.06 14.53 -19.42
N ASN A 123 -14.43 15.41 -18.50
CA ASN A 123 -15.78 15.98 -18.53
C ASN A 123 -15.97 16.71 -19.88
N GLU A 124 -16.28 15.98 -20.94
CA GLU A 124 -16.99 16.50 -22.10
C GLU A 124 -18.48 16.31 -21.76
N LEU A 125 -18.96 17.22 -20.91
CA LEU A 125 -20.37 17.52 -20.75
C LEU A 125 -20.80 18.29 -22.00
N ASP A 126 -20.96 17.60 -23.11
CA ASP A 126 -21.74 18.09 -24.25
C ASP A 126 -22.67 16.94 -24.67
N GLY A 127 -23.84 16.86 -24.03
CA GLY A 127 -25.00 16.22 -24.67
C GLY A 127 -25.79 15.15 -23.91
N ILE A 128 -25.44 14.74 -22.68
CA ILE A 128 -26.31 13.82 -21.91
C ILE A 128 -26.52 14.39 -20.50
N GLY A 129 -27.80 14.53 -20.15
CA GLY A 129 -28.31 15.36 -19.06
C GLY A 129 -27.60 15.25 -17.72
N HIS A 130 -27.64 16.39 -17.01
CA HIS A 130 -27.22 16.58 -15.63
C HIS A 130 -27.57 15.40 -14.72
N ILE A 131 -26.55 14.71 -14.21
CA ILE A 131 -26.66 14.04 -12.91
C ILE A 131 -26.41 15.13 -11.85
N PRO A 132 -27.35 15.42 -10.94
CA PRO A 132 -27.21 16.51 -9.97
C PRO A 132 -26.03 16.26 -9.04
N ILE A 133 -25.07 17.17 -9.05
CA ILE A 133 -23.82 17.12 -8.27
C ILE A 133 -24.09 17.75 -6.90
N GLU A 134 -24.45 16.92 -5.92
CA GLU A 134 -24.24 17.23 -4.50
C GLU A 134 -23.58 16.02 -3.83
N ARG A 135 -22.26 15.87 -4.03
CA ARG A 135 -21.24 15.36 -3.07
C ARG A 135 -19.98 14.91 -3.82
N ALA A 136 -18.83 15.27 -3.23
CA ALA A 136 -17.45 14.85 -3.53
C ALA A 136 -16.62 15.68 -4.54
N ARG A 137 -15.56 16.29 -4.00
CA ARG A 137 -14.52 17.12 -4.64
C ARG A 137 -13.53 16.32 -5.51
N LEU A 138 -13.99 15.42 -6.36
CA LEU A 138 -13.15 14.63 -7.27
C LEU A 138 -13.02 15.33 -8.63
N LYS A 139 -11.80 15.67 -9.05
CA LYS A 139 -11.54 16.34 -10.35
C LYS A 139 -11.45 15.36 -11.53
N ARG A 140 -11.30 14.06 -11.28
CA ARG A 140 -11.15 13.00 -12.29
C ARG A 140 -11.85 11.72 -11.80
N TRP A 141 -12.57 11.03 -12.68
CA TRP A 141 -13.20 9.73 -12.44
C TRP A 141 -12.55 8.67 -13.32
N SER A 142 -12.40 7.45 -12.80
CA SER A 142 -11.98 6.31 -13.62
C SER A 142 -13.08 5.95 -14.63
N ILE A 143 -12.72 5.63 -15.88
CA ILE A 143 -13.72 5.16 -16.85
C ILE A 143 -14.37 3.84 -16.41
N LEU A 144 -13.73 3.10 -15.49
CA LEU A 144 -14.27 1.86 -14.97
C LEU A 144 -15.67 2.08 -14.36
N HIS A 145 -15.98 3.27 -13.84
CA HIS A 145 -17.33 3.62 -13.36
C HIS A 145 -18.42 3.63 -14.46
N ARG A 146 -18.04 3.67 -15.75
CA ARG A 146 -18.99 3.56 -16.87
C ARG A 146 -19.31 2.11 -17.22
N LEU A 147 -18.58 1.14 -16.68
CA LEU A 147 -18.83 -0.25 -16.95
C LEU A 147 -20.16 -0.65 -16.27
N PRO A 148 -21.10 -1.29 -16.99
CA PRO A 148 -22.43 -1.60 -16.46
C PRO A 148 -22.42 -2.36 -15.13
N TYR A 149 -21.41 -3.21 -14.92
CA TYR A 149 -21.24 -4.05 -13.73
C TYR A 149 -20.45 -3.40 -12.59
N TRP A 150 -19.84 -2.22 -12.80
CA TRP A 150 -18.95 -1.60 -11.81
C TRP A 150 -19.65 -1.28 -10.49
N LYS A 151 -20.89 -0.82 -10.60
CA LYS A 151 -21.77 -0.52 -9.46
C LYS A 151 -22.12 -1.77 -8.63
N ASP A 152 -22.00 -2.96 -9.22
CA ASP A 152 -22.35 -4.24 -8.61
C ASP A 152 -21.12 -4.93 -7.97
N LEU A 153 -19.93 -4.31 -8.02
CA LEU A 153 -18.74 -4.82 -7.35
C LEU A 153 -18.80 -4.51 -5.85
N LEU A 154 -18.62 -5.53 -5.00
CA LEU A 154 -18.50 -5.32 -3.54
C LEU A 154 -17.27 -4.49 -3.17
N ILE A 155 -16.21 -4.59 -3.97
CA ILE A 155 -14.97 -3.81 -3.81
C ILE A 155 -14.60 -3.25 -5.18
N GLN A 156 -14.63 -1.93 -5.30
CA GLN A 156 -14.23 -1.19 -6.51
C GLN A 156 -12.76 -0.77 -6.49
N HIS A 157 -12.19 -0.63 -5.29
CA HIS A 157 -10.81 -0.22 -5.06
C HIS A 157 -10.23 -1.07 -3.94
N LEU A 158 -9.03 -1.60 -4.17
CA LEU A 158 -8.27 -2.35 -3.17
C LEU A 158 -7.26 -1.43 -2.50
N LEU A 159 -7.13 -1.57 -1.18
CA LEU A 159 -6.05 -0.95 -0.44
C LEU A 159 -4.75 -1.69 -0.75
N ASP A 160 -3.65 -0.96 -0.83
CA ASP A 160 -2.31 -1.55 -0.93
C ASP A 160 -1.70 -1.67 0.48
N PRO A 161 -1.66 -2.89 1.06
CA PRO A 161 -1.14 -3.06 2.40
C PRO A 161 0.36 -2.72 2.48
N MET A 162 1.16 -2.96 1.43
CA MET A 162 2.59 -2.65 1.46
C MET A 162 2.82 -1.14 1.61
N HIS A 163 2.07 -0.32 0.86
CA HIS A 163 2.19 1.13 0.97
C HIS A 163 1.64 1.68 2.29
N ILE A 164 0.53 1.13 2.77
CA ILE A 164 -0.03 1.49 4.08
C ILE A 164 0.99 1.17 5.16
N GLU A 165 1.50 -0.06 5.22
CA GLU A 165 2.53 -0.48 6.17
C GLU A 165 3.75 0.41 6.09
N ALA A 166 4.22 0.75 4.89
CA ALA A 166 5.37 1.64 4.73
C ALA A 166 5.11 3.02 5.36
N ASN A 167 3.91 3.59 5.20
CA ASN A 167 3.54 4.87 5.79
C ASN A 167 3.40 4.78 7.32
N VAL A 168 2.71 3.75 7.82
CA VAL A 168 2.52 3.48 9.26
C VAL A 168 3.88 3.33 9.95
N THR A 169 4.78 2.54 9.36
CA THR A 169 6.12 2.27 9.91
C THR A 169 7.00 3.51 9.92
N LYS A 170 7.00 4.29 8.83
CA LYS A 170 7.73 5.57 8.76
C LYS A 170 7.28 6.52 9.87
N SER A 171 5.97 6.62 10.07
CA SER A 171 5.41 7.51 11.10
C SER A 171 5.75 7.01 12.51
N LEU A 172 5.63 5.70 12.73
CA LEU A 172 5.90 5.04 14.02
C LEU A 172 7.37 5.19 14.42
N ILE A 173 8.30 4.93 13.52
CA ILE A 173 9.73 4.98 13.83
C ILE A 173 10.16 6.42 14.16
N LYS A 174 9.70 7.40 13.38
CA LYS A 174 9.97 8.80 13.71
C LYS A 174 9.39 9.21 15.07
N ARG A 175 8.30 8.57 15.51
CA ARG A 175 7.72 8.80 16.83
C ARG A 175 8.57 8.20 17.94
N ILE A 176 8.94 6.92 17.85
CA ILE A 176 9.72 6.24 18.90
C ILE A 176 11.14 6.81 19.05
N PHE A 177 11.71 7.36 17.97
CA PHE A 177 13.00 8.09 18.00
C PHE A 177 12.86 9.56 18.41
N GLY A 178 11.64 10.07 18.62
CA GLY A 178 11.37 11.43 19.10
C GLY A 178 11.43 12.52 18.03
N GLU A 179 11.57 12.19 16.74
CA GLU A 179 11.58 13.19 15.65
C GLU A 179 10.21 13.82 15.41
N LYS A 180 9.13 13.06 15.65
CA LYS A 180 7.74 13.50 15.56
C LYS A 180 7.14 13.81 16.94
N ASP A 181 7.95 14.22 17.90
CA ASP A 181 7.48 14.63 19.21
C ASP A 181 7.74 16.12 19.45
N GLY A 182 6.69 16.93 19.42
CA GLY A 182 6.78 18.37 19.60
C GLY A 182 5.59 18.92 20.37
N LYS A 183 5.61 20.22 20.65
CA LYS A 183 4.52 20.91 21.37
C LYS A 183 3.11 20.62 20.81
N PRO A 184 2.88 20.54 19.49
CA PRO A 184 1.55 20.18 18.96
C PRO A 184 1.06 18.81 19.42
N ALA A 185 1.93 17.80 19.40
CA ALA A 185 1.61 16.45 19.86
C ALA A 185 1.27 16.42 21.36
N ARG A 186 2.04 17.17 22.17
CA ARG A 186 1.81 17.25 23.63
C ARG A 186 0.53 18.01 23.99
N ARG A 187 0.23 19.11 23.29
CA ARG A 187 -1.03 19.86 23.45
C ARG A 187 -2.24 19.04 23.02
N ALA A 188 -2.12 18.23 21.97
CA ALA A 188 -3.18 17.30 21.59
C ALA A 188 -3.44 16.26 22.70
N CYS A 189 -2.41 15.77 23.40
CA CYS A 189 -2.61 14.89 24.55
C CYS A 189 -3.40 15.58 25.67
N GLU A 190 -3.07 16.84 25.96
CA GLU A 190 -3.77 17.66 26.97
C GLU A 190 -5.23 17.96 26.58
N GLU A 191 -5.48 18.34 25.32
CA GLU A 191 -6.81 18.63 24.79
C GLU A 191 -7.73 17.40 24.85
N PHE A 192 -7.19 16.22 24.55
CA PHE A 192 -7.95 14.95 24.59
C PHE A 192 -7.98 14.32 25.98
N GLY A 193 -7.31 14.90 26.99
CA GLY A 193 -7.28 14.36 28.35
C GLY A 193 -6.54 13.03 28.48
N VAL A 194 -5.57 12.76 27.61
CA VAL A 194 -4.78 11.52 27.57
C VAL A 194 -3.31 11.78 27.90
N HIS A 195 -2.61 10.77 28.42
CA HIS A 195 -1.17 10.85 28.75
C HIS A 195 -0.78 12.08 29.60
N PRO A 196 -1.35 12.26 30.81
CA PRO A 196 -1.03 13.38 31.69
C PRO A 196 0.47 13.50 32.03
N GLU A 197 1.19 12.37 32.06
CA GLU A 197 2.63 12.31 32.24
C GLU A 197 3.43 13.01 31.11
N ALA A 198 2.81 13.21 29.95
CA ALA A 198 3.42 13.77 28.76
C ALA A 198 3.06 15.24 28.51
N TRP A 199 2.20 15.86 29.34
CA TRP A 199 1.75 17.24 29.16
C TRP A 199 2.88 18.26 29.33
N ILE A 200 2.76 19.42 28.68
CA ILE A 200 3.77 20.46 28.75
C ILE A 200 3.82 21.01 30.17
N GLN A 201 5.03 21.06 30.75
CA GLN A 201 5.23 21.63 32.08
C GLN A 201 5.71 23.06 31.95
N VAL A 202 5.09 23.98 32.69
CA VAL A 202 5.48 25.38 32.75
C VAL A 202 6.12 25.63 34.11
N SER A 203 7.39 26.02 34.11
CA SER A 203 8.09 26.43 35.32
C SER A 203 7.64 27.82 35.79
N ASP A 204 7.93 28.18 37.05
CA ASP A 204 7.57 29.49 37.63
C ASP A 204 8.10 30.70 36.83
N GLY A 205 9.15 30.50 36.03
CA GLY A 205 9.70 31.50 35.11
C GLY A 205 9.06 31.54 33.72
N GLY A 206 7.98 30.80 33.48
CA GLY A 206 7.28 30.72 32.19
C GLY A 206 7.99 29.87 31.13
N ILE A 207 9.06 29.14 31.49
CA ILE A 207 9.76 28.25 30.55
C ILE A 207 8.97 26.94 30.43
N GLU A 208 8.51 26.66 29.22
CA GLU A 208 7.87 25.40 28.83
C GLU A 208 8.92 24.29 28.62
N SER A 209 8.75 23.15 29.28
CA SER A 209 9.55 21.94 29.08
C SER A 209 8.66 20.75 28.65
N LEU A 210 9.24 19.83 27.88
CA LEU A 210 8.57 18.60 27.47
C LEU A 210 9.09 17.44 28.34
N PRO A 211 8.25 16.84 29.19
CA PRO A 211 8.66 15.67 29.96
C PRO A 211 8.84 14.45 29.05
N SER A 212 9.53 13.43 29.58
CA SER A 212 9.72 12.17 28.87
C SER A 212 8.37 11.54 28.53
N ALA A 213 8.14 11.22 27.26
CA ALA A 213 6.92 10.55 26.83
C ALA A 213 7.08 9.01 26.87
N PRO A 214 6.01 8.26 27.21
CA PRO A 214 6.05 6.80 27.30
C PRO A 214 6.21 6.09 25.95
N TRP A 215 5.95 6.79 24.84
CA TRP A 215 6.13 6.28 23.47
C TRP A 215 7.51 6.57 22.88
N ILE A 216 8.40 7.23 23.61
CA ILE A 216 9.73 7.62 23.13
C ILE A 216 10.80 6.80 23.83
N LEU A 217 11.72 6.24 23.04
CA LEU A 217 12.89 5.58 23.58
C LEU A 217 13.86 6.61 24.18
N THR A 218 14.49 6.26 25.30
CA THR A 218 15.60 7.03 25.85
C THR A 218 16.80 7.06 24.91
N THR A 219 17.74 7.98 25.12
CA THR A 219 18.94 8.09 24.30
C THR A 219 19.74 6.79 24.22
N GLU A 220 19.84 6.04 25.32
CA GLU A 220 20.58 4.78 25.34
C GLU A 220 19.81 3.64 24.68
N GLU A 221 18.49 3.57 24.87
CA GLU A 221 17.65 2.60 24.16
C GLU A 221 17.65 2.83 22.65
N ARG A 222 17.71 4.09 22.18
CA ARG A 222 17.85 4.40 20.75
C ARG A 222 19.16 3.87 20.18
N LYS A 223 20.28 3.96 20.92
CA LYS A 223 21.57 3.40 20.48
C LYS A 223 21.48 1.88 20.34
N ILE A 224 20.88 1.20 21.33
CA ILE A 224 20.67 -0.25 21.30
C ILE A 224 19.78 -0.64 20.11
N CYS A 225 18.65 0.05 19.94
CA CYS A 225 17.72 -0.19 18.83
C CYS A 225 18.40 -0.04 17.47
N ARG A 226 19.17 1.06 17.29
CA ARG A 226 19.95 1.32 16.07
C ARG A 226 20.96 0.21 15.79
N GLN A 227 21.70 -0.22 16.80
CA GLN A 227 22.66 -1.30 16.67
C GLN A 227 21.97 -2.58 16.20
N ARG A 228 20.87 -2.97 16.87
CA ARG A 228 20.08 -4.16 16.51
C ARG A 228 19.56 -4.11 15.07
N ILE A 229 19.04 -2.95 14.62
CA ILE A 229 18.57 -2.77 13.23
C ILE A 229 19.75 -2.85 12.23
N SER A 230 20.92 -2.34 12.58
CA SER A 230 22.11 -2.33 11.70
C SER A 230 22.80 -3.70 11.60
N ASP A 231 22.64 -4.52 12.63
CA ASP A 231 23.27 -5.84 12.74
C ASP A 231 22.39 -6.96 12.23
N ILE A 232 21.08 -6.72 12.07
CA ILE A 232 20.17 -7.72 11.51
C ILE A 232 20.63 -8.14 10.11
N ARG A 233 20.48 -9.43 9.82
CA ARG A 233 20.78 -10.03 8.53
C ARG A 233 19.58 -10.85 8.09
N PHE A 234 19.30 -10.80 6.79
CA PHE A 234 18.21 -11.53 6.19
C PHE A 234 18.74 -12.62 5.26
N PRO A 235 17.98 -13.71 5.06
CA PRO A 235 18.22 -14.65 3.97
C PRO A 235 18.21 -13.92 2.61
N THR A 236 18.95 -14.46 1.64
CA THR A 236 18.98 -13.94 0.27
C THR A 236 17.56 -13.76 -0.27
N SER A 237 17.28 -12.63 -0.92
CA SER A 237 15.99 -12.24 -1.52
C SER A 237 14.83 -11.94 -0.54
N PHE A 238 15.07 -11.94 0.77
CA PHE A 238 14.06 -11.58 1.75
C PHE A 238 13.89 -10.06 1.84
N GLY A 239 14.93 -9.32 2.23
CA GLY A 239 14.93 -7.85 2.36
C GLY A 239 16.32 -7.26 2.14
N SER A 240 16.39 -5.93 1.96
CA SER A 240 17.67 -5.23 1.82
C SER A 240 18.37 -5.00 3.16
N CYS A 241 19.61 -4.51 3.12
CA CYS A 241 20.37 -4.17 4.31
C CYS A 241 19.81 -2.89 4.95
N LEU A 242 19.39 -2.96 6.21
CA LEU A 242 18.79 -1.81 6.93
C LEU A 242 19.82 -0.83 7.51
N ARG A 243 21.11 -0.99 7.23
CA ARG A 243 22.16 -0.07 7.70
C ARG A 243 21.99 1.36 7.16
N GLU A 244 21.41 1.48 5.98
CA GLU A 244 21.15 2.76 5.31
C GLU A 244 19.90 3.48 5.82
N ALA A 245 19.21 2.88 6.80
CA ALA A 245 18.02 3.44 7.46
C ALA A 245 18.34 4.62 8.40
N PHE A 246 19.61 4.89 8.69
CA PHE A 246 20.04 5.97 9.58
C PHE A 246 20.92 6.98 8.85
N GLU A 247 20.91 8.23 9.31
CA GLU A 247 21.81 9.26 8.79
C GLU A 247 23.29 8.86 9.04
N LYS A 248 24.25 9.55 8.42
CA LYS A 248 25.67 9.21 8.58
C LYS A 248 26.17 9.34 10.03
N ASP A 249 25.62 10.29 10.78
CA ASP A 249 25.81 10.40 12.24
C ASP A 249 24.96 9.36 13.01
N GLY A 250 23.91 8.87 12.37
CA GLY A 250 22.77 8.08 12.83
C GLY A 250 22.17 8.52 14.15
N ALA A 251 22.11 9.84 14.34
CA ALA A 251 21.27 10.44 15.37
C ALA A 251 19.78 10.38 14.99
N LYS A 252 19.48 10.32 13.68
CA LYS A 252 18.12 10.34 13.13
C LYS A 252 17.88 9.22 12.13
N TRP A 253 16.59 8.93 11.94
CA TRP A 253 16.10 8.03 10.92
C TRP A 253 16.22 8.66 9.53
N HIS A 254 16.94 7.98 8.65
CA HIS A 254 17.10 8.36 7.26
C HIS A 254 16.07 7.63 6.39
N ALA A 255 15.22 8.40 5.71
CA ALA A 255 14.03 7.88 5.04
C ALA A 255 14.28 7.13 3.72
N ALA A 256 15.51 6.72 3.39
CA ALA A 256 15.88 6.20 2.07
C ALA A 256 15.52 4.73 1.80
N LEU A 257 14.85 4.04 2.72
CA LEU A 257 14.40 2.67 2.51
C LEU A 257 13.24 2.59 1.50
N LYS A 258 13.16 1.48 0.75
CA LYS A 258 12.02 1.20 -0.15
C LYS A 258 10.81 0.76 0.68
N SER A 259 9.60 0.82 0.09
CA SER A 259 8.36 0.40 0.77
C SER A 259 8.44 -1.03 1.30
N HIS A 260 9.03 -1.94 0.51
CA HIS A 260 9.27 -3.33 0.88
C HIS A 260 10.10 -3.50 2.17
N ASP A 261 11.10 -2.64 2.36
CA ASP A 261 11.95 -2.70 3.55
C ASP A 261 11.19 -2.24 4.80
N TYR A 262 10.33 -1.23 4.68
CA TYR A 262 9.46 -0.80 5.79
C TYR A 262 8.41 -1.86 6.14
N HIS A 263 7.85 -2.53 5.14
CA HIS A 263 6.95 -3.67 5.33
C HIS A 263 7.63 -4.78 6.15
N ILE A 264 8.84 -5.19 5.75
CA ILE A 264 9.63 -6.18 6.52
C ILE A 264 9.91 -5.69 7.94
N LEU A 265 10.25 -4.41 8.05
CA LEU A 265 10.60 -3.79 9.31
C LEU A 265 9.43 -3.85 10.30
N LEU A 266 8.23 -3.51 9.86
CA LEU A 266 7.03 -3.64 10.69
C LEU A 266 6.71 -5.08 10.99
N GLN A 267 6.67 -5.95 9.99
CA GLN A 267 6.17 -7.30 10.17
C GLN A 267 7.09 -8.18 11.01
N TYR A 268 8.41 -8.04 10.90
CA TYR A 268 9.34 -9.00 11.50
C TYR A 268 10.38 -8.36 12.40
N VAL A 269 10.85 -7.15 12.09
CA VAL A 269 12.04 -6.59 12.74
C VAL A 269 11.68 -5.82 14.01
N LEU A 270 10.70 -4.91 13.95
CA LEU A 270 10.33 -4.03 15.05
C LEU A 270 10.04 -4.78 16.37
N PRO A 271 9.24 -5.87 16.37
CA PRO A 271 8.98 -6.65 17.58
C PRO A 271 10.24 -7.23 18.22
N ILE A 272 11.25 -7.57 17.41
CA ILE A 272 12.51 -8.18 17.87
C ILE A 272 13.44 -7.09 18.39
N VAL A 273 13.66 -6.02 17.62
CA VAL A 273 14.66 -5.00 17.98
C VAL A 273 14.23 -4.18 19.20
N LEU A 274 12.93 -4.06 19.45
CA LEU A 274 12.37 -3.37 20.61
C LEU A 274 12.30 -4.23 21.88
N GLN A 275 12.70 -5.50 21.85
CA GLN A 275 12.64 -6.36 23.03
C GLN A 275 13.46 -5.78 24.19
N GLY A 276 12.79 -5.50 25.32
CA GLY A 276 13.41 -4.87 26.49
C GLY A 276 13.70 -3.37 26.36
N LEU A 277 13.17 -2.68 25.33
CA LEU A 277 13.29 -1.23 25.14
C LEU A 277 11.92 -0.56 25.27
N GLY A 278 11.86 0.63 25.86
CA GLY A 278 10.64 1.42 26.04
C GLY A 278 9.66 0.82 27.06
N SER A 279 8.42 1.29 27.04
CA SER A 279 7.35 0.76 27.89
C SER A 279 6.86 -0.62 27.41
N GLN A 280 6.31 -1.42 28.33
CA GLN A 280 5.71 -2.71 27.99
C GLN A 280 4.50 -2.52 27.05
N ASP A 281 3.65 -1.53 27.33
CA ASP A 281 2.49 -1.20 26.50
C ASP A 281 2.89 -0.86 25.05
N LEU A 282 3.99 -0.12 24.84
CA LEU A 282 4.53 0.16 23.51
C LEU A 282 4.96 -1.10 22.76
N ARG A 283 5.65 -2.01 23.44
CA ARG A 283 6.08 -3.27 22.83
C ARG A 283 4.90 -4.14 22.46
N ASP A 284 3.90 -4.24 23.34
CA ASP A 284 2.72 -5.08 23.11
C ASP A 284 1.88 -4.53 21.95
N ALA A 285 1.68 -3.20 21.89
CA ALA A 285 0.95 -2.58 20.79
C ALA A 285 1.66 -2.77 19.43
N ILE A 286 2.99 -2.63 19.41
CA ILE A 286 3.79 -2.85 18.19
C ILE A 286 3.77 -4.34 17.81
N TYR A 287 3.88 -5.25 18.79
CA TYR A 287 3.83 -6.69 18.53
C TYR A 287 2.50 -7.10 17.88
N ASP A 288 1.39 -6.61 18.41
CA ASP A 288 0.05 -6.89 17.89
C ASP A 288 -0.14 -6.30 16.48
N LEU A 289 0.31 -5.07 16.26
CA LEU A 289 0.31 -4.44 14.93
C LEU A 289 1.11 -5.29 13.93
N SER A 290 2.33 -5.70 14.30
CA SER A 290 3.16 -6.57 13.47
C SER A 290 2.49 -7.93 13.21
N ALA A 291 1.81 -8.50 14.20
CA ALA A 291 1.07 -9.76 14.06
C ALA A 291 -0.11 -9.62 13.10
N LEU A 292 -0.86 -8.53 13.21
CA LEU A 292 -1.97 -8.22 12.33
C LEU A 292 -1.49 -8.09 10.88
N MET A 293 -0.43 -7.32 10.64
CA MET A 293 0.13 -7.12 9.30
C MET A 293 0.68 -8.42 8.71
N ARG A 294 1.38 -9.25 9.50
CA ARG A 294 1.81 -10.59 9.05
C ARG A 294 0.63 -11.46 8.62
N TRP A 295 -0.49 -11.39 9.34
CA TRP A 295 -1.70 -12.12 8.97
C TRP A 295 -2.33 -11.56 7.69
N VAL A 296 -2.48 -10.24 7.59
CA VAL A 296 -3.00 -9.57 6.39
C VAL A 296 -2.18 -9.96 5.16
N CYS A 297 -0.86 -9.99 5.25
CA CYS A 297 0.07 -10.34 4.17
C CYS A 297 0.41 -11.83 4.06
N SER A 298 -0.34 -12.70 4.75
CA SER A 298 -0.12 -14.14 4.74
C SER A 298 -0.32 -14.75 3.34
N LYS A 299 0.40 -15.83 3.05
CA LYS A 299 0.22 -16.66 1.83
C LYS A 299 -1.05 -17.50 1.86
N THR A 300 -1.64 -17.69 3.03
CA THR A 300 -2.78 -18.57 3.27
C THR A 300 -3.59 -17.98 4.41
N VAL A 301 -4.89 -17.78 4.20
CA VAL A 301 -5.81 -17.33 5.25
C VAL A 301 -6.91 -18.37 5.37
N ARG A 302 -7.19 -18.80 6.60
CA ARG A 302 -8.31 -19.69 6.87
C ARG A 302 -9.56 -18.86 7.08
N THR A 303 -10.69 -19.34 6.59
CA THR A 303 -11.97 -18.64 6.76
C THR A 303 -12.41 -18.58 8.22
N THR A 304 -12.02 -19.56 9.03
CA THR A 304 -12.27 -19.62 10.48
C THR A 304 -11.61 -18.49 11.26
N ASP A 305 -10.52 -17.94 10.74
CA ASP A 305 -9.71 -16.97 11.47
C ASP A 305 -10.21 -15.54 11.27
N ILE A 306 -11.08 -15.30 10.27
CA ILE A 306 -11.47 -13.95 9.85
C ILE A 306 -12.18 -13.19 10.97
N ASP A 307 -13.17 -13.80 11.62
CA ASP A 307 -13.96 -13.14 12.67
C ASP A 307 -13.09 -12.80 13.89
N GLU A 308 -12.19 -13.72 14.27
CA GLU A 308 -11.20 -13.48 15.32
C GLU A 308 -10.27 -12.32 14.94
N LYS A 309 -9.88 -12.23 13.66
CA LYS A 309 -8.94 -11.23 13.17
C LYS A 309 -9.59 -9.86 12.98
N GLU A 310 -10.89 -9.78 12.72
CA GLU A 310 -11.64 -8.52 12.75
C GLU A 310 -11.61 -7.94 14.17
N LEU A 311 -11.88 -8.77 15.19
CA LEU A 311 -11.76 -8.35 16.59
C LEU A 311 -10.30 -8.03 16.98
N PHE A 312 -9.33 -8.81 16.48
CA PHE A 312 -7.92 -8.57 16.71
C PHE A 312 -7.45 -7.23 16.13
N ALA A 313 -7.93 -6.83 14.95
CA ALA A 313 -7.61 -5.54 14.36
C ALA A 313 -8.15 -4.37 15.20
N ILE A 314 -9.39 -4.48 15.69
CA ILE A 314 -10.00 -3.46 16.55
C ILE A 314 -9.22 -3.33 17.85
N THR A 315 -8.95 -4.45 18.52
CA THR A 315 -8.21 -4.45 19.79
C THR A 315 -6.78 -3.96 19.63
N THR A 316 -6.11 -4.28 18.51
CA THR A 316 -4.78 -3.74 18.16
C THR A 316 -4.84 -2.22 18.01
N LEU A 317 -5.83 -1.68 17.29
CA LEU A 317 -5.99 -0.24 17.13
C LEU A 317 -6.23 0.46 18.47
N CYS A 318 -7.10 -0.08 19.33
CA CYS A 318 -7.33 0.46 20.68
C CYS A 318 -6.07 0.42 21.55
N LYS A 319 -5.23 -0.62 21.44
CA LYS A 319 -3.95 -0.70 22.14
C LYS A 319 -2.98 0.37 21.65
N LEU A 320 -2.94 0.63 20.34
CA LEU A 320 -2.15 1.72 19.78
C LEU A 320 -2.65 3.07 20.33
N GLU A 321 -3.96 3.32 20.29
CA GLU A 321 -4.61 4.57 20.76
C GLU A 321 -4.35 4.85 22.24
N ARG A 322 -4.28 3.81 23.08
CA ARG A 322 -3.92 3.93 24.49
C ARG A 322 -2.45 4.30 24.73
N THR A 323 -1.59 4.03 23.76
CA THR A 323 -0.13 4.03 23.93
C THR A 323 0.55 5.19 23.22
N LEU A 324 0.02 5.59 22.08
CA LEU A 324 0.56 6.61 21.19
C LEU A 324 -0.29 7.87 21.26
N PRO A 325 0.30 9.05 21.00
CA PRO A 325 -0.42 10.32 21.08
C PRO A 325 -1.47 10.44 19.95
N PRO A 326 -2.56 11.21 20.15
CA PRO A 326 -3.66 11.33 19.19
C PRO A 326 -3.22 11.79 17.78
N ASP A 327 -2.17 12.61 17.70
CA ASP A 327 -1.64 13.12 16.42
C ASP A 327 -0.93 12.05 15.57
N TYR A 328 -0.73 10.84 16.09
CA TYR A 328 -0.26 9.69 15.32
C TYR A 328 -1.36 9.11 14.42
N PHE A 329 -2.63 9.25 14.80
CA PHE A 329 -3.78 8.57 14.19
C PHE A 329 -4.30 9.35 12.98
N ASP A 330 -3.58 9.24 11.86
CA ASP A 330 -4.07 9.70 10.57
C ASP A 330 -4.93 8.64 9.86
N SER A 331 -5.42 8.98 8.66
CA SER A 331 -6.25 8.07 7.88
C SER A 331 -5.57 6.76 7.52
N GLN A 332 -4.23 6.70 7.43
CA GLN A 332 -3.51 5.46 7.12
C GLN A 332 -3.60 4.46 8.29
N ILE A 333 -3.56 4.96 9.54
CA ILE A 333 -3.68 4.11 10.73
C ILE A 333 -5.09 3.54 10.86
N HIS A 334 -6.12 4.37 10.66
CA HIS A 334 -7.50 3.89 10.75
C HIS A 334 -7.87 2.91 9.65
N VAL A 335 -7.25 3.01 8.46
CA VAL A 335 -7.49 2.08 7.36
C VAL A 335 -7.03 0.65 7.67
N LEU A 336 -6.14 0.44 8.66
CA LEU A 336 -5.69 -0.90 9.06
C LEU A 336 -6.84 -1.83 9.47
N VAL A 337 -7.91 -1.29 10.08
CA VAL A 337 -9.09 -2.10 10.45
C VAL A 337 -9.84 -2.63 9.23
N HIS A 338 -9.79 -1.90 8.11
CA HIS A 338 -10.46 -2.28 6.87
C HIS A 338 -9.70 -3.34 6.08
N LEU A 339 -8.38 -3.49 6.31
CA LEU A 339 -7.57 -4.50 5.64
C LEU A 339 -8.07 -5.93 5.92
N VAL A 340 -8.52 -6.20 7.16
CA VAL A 340 -9.11 -7.51 7.49
C VAL A 340 -10.38 -7.76 6.69
N ARG A 341 -11.21 -6.73 6.54
CA ARG A 341 -12.44 -6.83 5.77
C ARG A 341 -12.16 -7.08 4.28
N GLU A 342 -11.14 -6.43 3.72
CA GLU A 342 -10.73 -6.68 2.34
C GLU A 342 -10.17 -8.09 2.14
N VAL A 343 -9.39 -8.60 3.10
CA VAL A 343 -8.92 -9.99 3.09
C VAL A 343 -10.11 -10.96 3.10
N SER A 344 -11.14 -10.70 3.90
CA SER A 344 -12.39 -11.50 3.92
C SER A 344 -13.15 -11.48 2.58
N LEU A 345 -13.15 -10.33 1.91
CA LEU A 345 -13.95 -10.15 0.69
C LEU A 345 -13.26 -10.67 -0.57
N LEU A 346 -11.94 -10.48 -0.71
CA LEU A 346 -11.19 -10.76 -1.94
C LEU A 346 -9.92 -11.61 -1.76
N TRP A 347 -9.41 -11.76 -0.54
CA TRP A 347 -8.13 -12.42 -0.26
C TRP A 347 -6.97 -11.91 -1.15
N THR A 348 -7.04 -10.69 -1.65
CA THR A 348 -5.96 -10.08 -2.41
C THR A 348 -5.00 -9.44 -1.42
N SER A 349 -4.25 -10.25 -0.65
CA SER A 349 -3.17 -9.68 0.14
C SER A 349 -2.03 -9.20 -0.77
N SER A 350 -1.29 -8.22 -0.28
CA SER A 350 -0.16 -7.51 -0.91
C SER A 350 0.81 -8.34 -1.74
N ARG A 351 0.87 -9.67 -1.54
CA ARG A 351 1.86 -10.53 -2.21
C ARG A 351 1.69 -10.62 -3.73
N GLN A 352 0.49 -10.46 -4.29
CA GLN A 352 0.38 -10.30 -5.74
C GLN A 352 0.99 -8.98 -6.22
N MET A 353 0.76 -7.88 -5.51
CA MET A 353 1.44 -6.60 -5.78
C MET A 353 2.96 -6.71 -5.57
N ASP A 354 3.42 -7.43 -4.55
CA ASP A 354 4.85 -7.67 -4.27
C ASP A 354 5.49 -8.58 -5.32
N ASP A 355 4.82 -9.67 -5.73
CA ASP A 355 5.32 -10.57 -6.78
C ASP A 355 5.31 -9.86 -8.15
N LEU A 356 4.31 -9.01 -8.40
CA LEU A 356 4.27 -8.08 -9.54
C LEU A 356 5.45 -7.10 -9.48
N ALA A 357 5.62 -6.38 -8.36
CA ALA A 357 6.68 -5.40 -8.15
C ALA A 357 8.08 -6.02 -8.21
N ARG A 358 8.29 -7.21 -7.63
CA ARG A 358 9.54 -7.98 -7.72
C ARG A 358 9.87 -8.37 -9.16
N THR A 359 8.86 -8.71 -9.96
CA THR A 359 9.05 -9.03 -11.38
C THR A 359 9.49 -7.79 -12.18
N TYR A 360 9.01 -6.60 -11.82
CA TYR A 360 9.45 -5.33 -12.44
C TYR A 360 10.86 -4.90 -12.00
N VAL A 361 11.23 -5.08 -10.72
CA VAL A 361 12.53 -4.64 -10.19
C VAL A 361 13.71 -5.45 -10.73
N VAL A 362 13.53 -6.72 -11.09
CA VAL A 362 14.62 -7.59 -11.61
C VAL A 362 15.13 -7.14 -13.00
N GLU A 363 14.37 -6.34 -13.76
CA GLU A 363 14.82 -5.83 -15.07
C GLU A 363 15.67 -4.56 -15.02
N GLU A 364 15.73 -3.82 -13.90
CA GLU A 364 16.65 -2.66 -13.83
C GLU A 364 18.13 -3.07 -13.76
N ASP A 365 18.44 -4.32 -13.38
CA ASP A 365 19.82 -4.76 -13.13
C ASP A 365 20.48 -5.54 -14.27
N HIS A 366 19.78 -5.98 -15.33
CA HIS A 366 20.34 -6.95 -16.30
C HIS A 366 20.37 -6.52 -17.78
N SER A 367 20.02 -5.29 -18.11
CA SER A 367 20.40 -4.71 -19.40
C SER A 367 20.54 -3.21 -19.26
N GLY A 368 21.78 -2.74 -19.23
CA GLY A 368 22.06 -1.33 -19.43
C GLY A 368 21.30 -0.82 -20.65
N SER A 369 20.75 0.39 -20.52
CA SER A 369 19.95 1.17 -21.49
C SER A 369 18.43 0.93 -21.52
N ILE A 370 17.72 1.41 -20.47
CA ILE A 370 16.51 2.21 -20.66
C ILE A 370 16.59 3.42 -19.72
N LEU A 371 16.90 4.59 -20.27
CA LEU A 371 16.79 5.87 -19.58
C LEU A 371 15.30 6.24 -19.47
N TYR A 372 14.74 6.15 -18.27
CA TYR A 372 13.71 7.07 -17.84
C TYR A 372 14.24 7.78 -16.59
N GLU A 373 14.70 9.01 -16.77
CA GLU A 373 15.00 9.93 -15.66
C GLU A 373 13.72 10.15 -14.84
N THR A 374 13.59 9.40 -13.75
CA THR A 374 12.91 9.92 -12.55
C THR A 374 13.98 10.57 -11.69
N SER A 375 13.96 11.89 -11.66
CA SER A 375 14.84 12.75 -10.88
C SER A 375 14.92 12.32 -9.41
N CYS A 376 16.07 11.74 -9.03
CA CYS A 376 16.71 11.88 -7.72
C CYS A 376 18.10 11.22 -7.73
N VAL A 377 19.02 11.71 -8.57
CA VAL A 377 20.46 11.42 -8.45
C VAL A 377 21.20 12.73 -8.22
N ARG A 378 21.47 13.07 -6.96
CA ARG A 378 22.57 14.00 -6.62
C ARG A 378 23.87 13.20 -6.73
N ARG A 379 24.45 13.15 -7.93
CA ARG A 379 25.87 12.81 -8.10
C ARG A 379 26.68 14.08 -7.88
N SER A 380 27.30 14.20 -6.71
CA SER A 380 28.46 15.08 -6.54
C SER A 380 29.68 14.36 -7.11
N PHE A 381 30.00 14.62 -8.37
CA PHE A 381 31.35 14.38 -8.90
C PHE A 381 31.93 15.75 -9.24
N ASN A 382 32.95 16.11 -8.48
CA ASN A 382 33.69 17.36 -8.59
C ASN A 382 34.96 17.03 -9.40
N PRO A 383 35.12 17.50 -10.65
CA PRO A 383 36.39 17.34 -11.35
C PRO A 383 37.26 18.56 -11.05
N LYS A 384 38.47 18.31 -10.55
CA LYS A 384 39.58 19.27 -10.63
C LYS A 384 40.89 18.49 -10.73
N PRO A 385 41.90 19.08 -11.38
CA PRO A 385 41.92 19.59 -12.75
C PRO A 385 42.48 18.55 -13.73
#